data_AF-A0A920PP20-F1
#
_entry.id   AF-A0A920PP20-F1
#
_cell.length_a   1.000
_cell.length_b   1.000
_cell.length_c   1.000
_cell.angle_alpha   90.00
_cell.angle_beta   90.00
_cell.angle_gamma   90.00
#
_symmetry.space_group_name_H-M   'P 1'
#
loop_
_entity.id
_entity.type
_entity.pdbx_description
1 polymer ?
#
loop_
_entity_poly.entity_id
_entity_poly.type
_entity_poly.pdbx_seq_one_letter_code
_entity_poly.pdbx_strand_id
1 'polypeptide(L)'
;MPRSGTTLLEQVLSAHPQIRPAGELRKLSELVLRLEQSADDKAAYPECLNEIDPGQLEEMASAYLTELTGRAGAAQRMTDKMPMNFMNVGLYGLLFPDVTFLHCVRNSLDTCVSNYFQHFPPGLDYAYDLEELGRYYALLPGHDGPLVPGTTPAAWFGCPL
;
A
#
# COMPACT_ATOMS: atom_id res chain seq x y z
N MET A 1 -0.05 -8.14 0.41
CA MET A 1 -0.73 -8.84 1.52
C MET A 1 0.09 -8.83 2.80
N PRO A 2 -0.52 -8.77 4.00
CA PRO A 2 0.17 -9.08 5.25
C PRO A 2 0.82 -10.49 5.22
N ARG A 3 1.79 -10.74 6.11
CA ARG A 3 2.48 -12.04 6.29
C ARG A 3 3.39 -12.49 5.12
N SER A 4 3.69 -11.58 4.19
CA SER A 4 4.62 -11.76 3.08
C SER A 4 6.07 -11.36 3.40
N GLY A 5 6.38 -10.99 4.65
CA GLY A 5 7.74 -10.59 5.06
C GLY A 5 8.04 -9.09 4.94
N THR A 6 7.04 -8.23 4.78
CA THR A 6 7.21 -6.77 4.69
C THR A 6 7.92 -6.15 5.90
N THR A 7 7.64 -6.63 7.12
CA THR A 7 8.34 -6.17 8.33
C THR A 7 9.83 -6.55 8.31
N LEU A 8 10.17 -7.77 7.85
CA LEU A 8 11.56 -8.19 7.72
C LEU A 8 12.30 -7.32 6.69
N LEU A 9 11.65 -7.05 5.54
CA LEU A 9 12.22 -6.15 4.54
C LEU A 9 12.50 -4.75 5.13
N GLU A 10 11.55 -4.16 5.83
CA GLU A 10 11.74 -2.86 6.48
C GLU A 10 12.88 -2.90 7.53
N GLN A 11 13.00 -3.99 8.29
CA GLN A 11 14.12 -4.19 9.22
C GLN A 11 15.47 -4.25 8.49
N VAL A 12 15.57 -4.96 7.37
CA VAL A 12 16.79 -5.01 6.56
C VAL A 12 17.14 -3.64 5.99
N LEU A 13 16.16 -2.90 5.47
CA LEU A 13 16.38 -1.55 4.94
C LEU A 13 16.82 -0.57 6.03
N SER A 14 16.22 -0.65 7.21
CA SER A 14 16.55 0.24 8.34
C SER A 14 17.93 -0.01 8.95
N ALA A 15 18.60 -1.11 8.60
CA ALA A 15 20.00 -1.32 8.94
C ALA A 15 20.94 -0.36 8.17
N HIS A 16 20.50 0.24 7.06
CA HIS A 16 21.27 1.20 6.30
C HIS A 16 21.20 2.61 6.93
N PRO A 17 22.34 3.29 7.17
CA PRO A 17 22.37 4.55 7.95
C PRO A 17 21.58 5.72 7.34
N GLN A 18 21.31 5.67 6.03
CA GLN A 18 20.56 6.70 5.30
C GLN A 18 19.05 6.42 5.18
N ILE A 19 18.56 5.28 5.67
CA ILE A 19 17.16 4.87 5.58
C ILE A 19 16.55 4.88 6.98
N ARG A 20 15.42 5.56 7.15
CA ARG A 20 14.66 5.56 8.40
C ARG A 20 13.28 4.93 8.23
N PRO A 21 12.90 3.95 9.07
CA PRO A 21 11.58 3.36 9.02
C PRO A 21 10.55 4.26 9.70
N ALA A 22 9.41 4.48 9.06
CA ALA A 22 8.25 5.16 9.63
C ALA A 22 7.18 4.17 10.13
N GLY A 23 7.34 2.87 9.80
CA GLY A 23 6.42 1.80 10.19
C GLY A 23 5.12 1.84 9.39
N GLU A 24 4.02 1.48 10.06
CA GLU A 24 2.68 1.41 9.45
C GLU A 24 1.96 2.77 9.57
N LEU A 25 1.93 3.56 8.49
CA LEU A 25 1.19 4.82 8.45
C LEU A 25 -0.25 4.60 7.98
N ARG A 26 -1.20 5.15 8.74
CA ARG A 26 -2.63 5.20 8.34
C ARG A 26 -3.00 6.50 7.62
N LYS A 27 -2.03 7.42 7.51
CA LYS A 27 -2.25 8.79 7.04
C LYS A 27 -2.85 8.87 5.65
N LEU A 28 -2.42 8.02 4.73
CA LEU A 28 -2.97 8.04 3.38
C LEU A 28 -4.45 7.63 3.38
N SER A 29 -4.82 6.59 4.13
CA SER A 29 -6.23 6.19 4.28
C SER A 29 -7.08 7.30 4.89
N GLU A 30 -6.56 8.04 5.88
CA GLU A 30 -7.24 9.21 6.47
C GLU A 30 -7.38 10.37 5.48
N LEU A 31 -6.42 10.56 4.57
CA LEU A 31 -6.48 11.58 3.52
C LEU A 31 -7.49 11.19 2.45
N VAL A 32 -7.51 9.93 2.01
CA VAL A 32 -8.49 9.41 1.06
C VAL A 32 -9.91 9.55 1.60
N LEU A 33 -10.16 9.15 2.85
CA LEU A 33 -11.48 9.29 3.47
C LEU A 33 -11.95 10.76 3.53
N ARG A 34 -11.03 11.69 3.78
CA ARG A 34 -11.35 13.13 3.75
C ARG A 34 -11.68 13.60 2.34
N LEU A 35 -10.96 13.12 1.33
CA LEU A 35 -11.22 13.43 -0.06
C LEU A 35 -12.62 12.95 -0.48
N GLU A 36 -12.97 11.70 -0.17
CA GLU A 36 -14.31 11.14 -0.42
C GLU A 36 -15.42 11.98 0.23
N GLN A 37 -15.18 12.50 1.45
CA GLN A 37 -16.15 13.35 2.16
C GLN A 37 -16.27 14.76 1.59
N SER A 38 -15.22 15.26 0.93
CA SER A 38 -15.20 16.59 0.30
C SER A 38 -15.66 16.60 -1.16
N ALA A 39 -15.72 15.44 -1.82
CA ALA A 39 -16.18 15.34 -3.20
C ALA A 39 -17.67 15.73 -3.30
N ASP A 40 -18.03 16.53 -4.31
CA ASP A 40 -19.38 17.09 -4.46
C ASP A 40 -20.47 16.00 -4.52
N ASP A 41 -20.17 14.90 -5.24
CA ASP A 41 -21.06 13.74 -5.36
C ASP A 41 -20.80 12.63 -4.31
N LYS A 42 -19.88 12.87 -3.36
CA LYS A 42 -19.37 11.85 -2.41
C LYS A 42 -18.92 10.57 -3.11
N ALA A 43 -18.29 10.74 -4.29
CA ALA A 43 -17.71 9.63 -5.02
C ALA A 43 -16.75 8.85 -4.10
N ALA A 44 -16.82 7.52 -4.17
CA ALA A 44 -15.91 6.66 -3.43
C ALA A 44 -14.52 6.63 -4.09
N TYR A 45 -13.53 6.13 -3.38
CA TYR A 45 -12.24 5.79 -3.98
C TYR A 45 -12.37 4.55 -4.88
N PRO A 46 -11.78 4.56 -6.09
CA PRO A 46 -10.89 5.58 -6.65
C PRO A 46 -11.59 6.67 -7.48
N GLU A 47 -12.91 6.61 -7.66
CA GLU A 47 -13.66 7.54 -8.53
C GLU A 47 -13.51 9.02 -8.12
N CYS A 48 -13.37 9.30 -6.82
CA CYS A 48 -13.11 10.64 -6.30
C CYS A 48 -11.81 11.28 -6.81
N LEU A 49 -10.88 10.47 -7.34
CA LEU A 49 -9.64 10.98 -7.95
C LEU A 49 -9.87 11.60 -9.33
N ASN A 50 -11.02 11.38 -9.99
CA ASN A 50 -11.28 11.95 -11.32
C ASN A 50 -11.45 13.49 -11.29
N GLU A 51 -11.84 14.03 -10.14
CA GLU A 51 -12.12 15.45 -9.94
C GLU A 51 -11.05 16.14 -9.08
N ILE A 52 -10.00 15.41 -8.69
CA ILE A 52 -8.96 15.95 -7.82
C ILE A 52 -8.16 17.02 -8.54
N ASP A 53 -8.02 18.18 -7.91
CA ASP A 53 -7.21 19.27 -8.44
C ASP A 53 -5.74 19.18 -7.97
N PRO A 54 -4.79 19.82 -8.67
CA PRO A 54 -3.38 19.80 -8.28
C PRO A 54 -3.08 20.35 -6.87
N GLY A 55 -3.84 21.35 -6.40
CA GLY A 55 -3.68 21.91 -5.06
C GLY A 55 -4.07 20.91 -3.98
N GLN A 56 -5.15 20.15 -4.19
CA GLN A 56 -5.53 19.05 -3.28
C GLN A 56 -4.45 17.96 -3.22
N LEU A 57 -3.85 17.60 -4.36
CA LEU A 57 -2.73 16.65 -4.39
C LEU A 57 -1.51 17.19 -3.61
N GLU A 58 -1.16 18.47 -3.78
CA GLU A 58 -0.07 19.10 -3.03
C GLU A 58 -0.35 19.12 -1.51
N GLU A 59 -1.57 19.45 -1.10
CA GLU A 59 -1.98 19.43 0.31
C GLU A 59 -1.91 18.01 0.89
N MET A 60 -2.38 17.00 0.15
CA MET A 60 -2.30 15.60 0.56
C MET A 60 -0.85 15.14 0.69
N ALA A 61 0.00 15.46 -0.28
CA ALA A 61 1.42 15.13 -0.26
C ALA A 61 2.12 15.77 0.94
N SER A 62 1.87 17.07 1.19
CA SER A 62 2.44 17.81 2.32
C SER A 62 1.99 17.23 3.68
N ALA A 63 0.70 16.92 3.83
CA ALA A 63 0.15 16.33 5.04
C ALA A 63 0.71 14.92 5.30
N TYR A 64 0.92 14.12 4.25
CA TYR A 64 1.54 12.80 4.35
C TYR A 64 3.02 12.91 4.74
N LEU A 65 3.79 13.78 4.08
CA LEU A 65 5.21 14.00 4.39
C LEU A 65 5.41 14.53 5.82
N THR A 66 4.49 15.34 6.33
CA THR A 66 4.52 15.80 7.72
C THR A 66 4.40 14.64 8.71
N GLU A 67 3.48 13.70 8.48
CA GLU A 67 3.38 12.49 9.33
C GLU A 67 4.62 11.60 9.19
N LEU A 68 5.08 11.39 7.95
CA LEU A 68 6.22 10.55 7.64
C LEU A 68 7.50 11.06 8.34
N THR A 69 7.79 12.36 8.20
CA THR A 69 8.93 12.99 8.86
C THR A 69 8.76 13.08 10.37
N GLY A 70 7.54 13.26 10.88
CA GLY A 70 7.24 13.22 12.31
C GLY A 70 7.57 11.87 12.96
N ARG A 71 7.43 10.76 12.21
CA ARG A 71 7.75 9.40 12.69
C ARG A 71 9.20 8.99 12.46
N ALA A 72 9.70 9.19 11.24
CA ALA A 72 11.02 8.71 10.84
C ALA A 72 12.15 9.70 11.16
N GLY A 73 11.81 10.95 11.46
CA GLY A 73 12.76 12.07 11.47
C GLY A 73 13.18 12.47 10.06
N ALA A 74 14.00 13.52 9.95
CA ALA A 74 14.60 13.89 8.67
C ALA A 74 15.66 12.86 8.26
N ALA A 75 15.49 12.24 7.09
CA ALA A 75 16.40 11.27 6.52
C ALA A 75 16.46 11.38 5.00
N GLN A 76 17.53 10.85 4.40
CA GLN A 76 17.68 10.84 2.94
C GLN A 76 16.64 9.94 2.26
N ARG A 77 16.29 8.82 2.91
CA ARG A 77 15.19 7.94 2.49
C ARG A 77 14.38 7.53 3.71
N MET A 78 13.07 7.44 3.54
CA MET A 78 12.14 6.98 4.56
C MET A 78 11.30 5.83 4.00
N THR A 79 10.93 4.87 4.83
CA THR A 79 10.01 3.79 4.44
C THR A 79 8.68 3.95 5.15
N ASP A 80 7.59 3.88 4.40
CA ASP A 80 6.26 3.58 4.92
C ASP A 80 5.92 2.14 4.55
N LYS A 81 5.78 1.30 5.57
CA LYS A 81 5.43 -0.10 5.40
C LYS A 81 4.05 -0.29 5.99
N MET A 82 3.03 -0.14 5.15
CA MET A 82 1.66 -0.56 5.43
C MET A 82 1.25 -1.60 4.38
N PRO A 83 0.99 -2.87 4.75
CA PRO A 83 0.73 -3.93 3.77
C PRO A 83 -0.44 -3.67 2.81
N MET A 84 -1.37 -2.81 3.21
CA MET A 84 -2.55 -2.42 2.43
C MET A 84 -2.28 -1.26 1.44
N ASN A 85 -1.11 -0.63 1.49
CA ASN A 85 -0.74 0.46 0.57
C ASN A 85 -0.74 0.05 -0.91
N PHE A 86 -0.68 -1.25 -1.22
CA PHE A 86 -0.74 -1.74 -2.59
C PHE A 86 -2.01 -1.30 -3.33
N MET A 87 -3.11 -1.06 -2.61
CA MET A 87 -4.38 -0.56 -3.19
C MET A 87 -4.26 0.90 -3.66
N ASN A 88 -3.27 1.64 -3.15
CA ASN A 88 -3.11 3.08 -3.38
C ASN A 88 -1.85 3.40 -4.20
N VAL A 89 -1.25 2.43 -4.89
CA VAL A 89 0.01 2.65 -5.63
C VAL A 89 -0.13 3.74 -6.70
N GLY A 90 -1.27 3.80 -7.38
CA GLY A 90 -1.58 4.88 -8.32
C GLY A 90 -1.57 6.26 -7.67
N LEU A 91 -2.21 6.39 -6.50
CA LEU A 91 -2.23 7.65 -5.74
C LEU A 91 -0.84 8.04 -5.24
N TYR A 92 -0.04 7.08 -4.74
CA TYR A 92 1.34 7.37 -4.36
C TYR A 92 2.17 7.90 -5.54
N GLY A 93 1.97 7.38 -6.75
CA GLY A 93 2.63 7.87 -7.96
C GLY A 93 2.20 9.30 -8.35
N LEU A 94 0.96 9.69 -8.06
CA LEU A 94 0.48 11.06 -8.25
C LEU A 94 1.05 12.03 -7.20
N LEU A 95 1.12 11.60 -5.93
CA LEU A 95 1.59 12.43 -4.83
C LEU A 95 3.12 12.60 -4.82
N PHE A 96 3.86 11.56 -5.25
CA PHE A 96 5.31 11.49 -5.13
C PHE A 96 5.94 10.93 -6.42
N PRO A 97 6.37 11.79 -7.35
CA PRO A 97 6.93 11.35 -8.64
C PRO A 97 8.15 10.43 -8.52
N ASP A 98 8.95 10.59 -7.47
CA ASP A 98 10.18 9.83 -7.23
C ASP A 98 10.00 8.65 -6.24
N VAL A 99 8.76 8.24 -5.98
CA VAL A 99 8.49 7.12 -5.05
C VAL A 99 9.00 5.80 -5.59
N THR A 100 9.60 4.99 -4.72
CA THR A 100 10.02 3.62 -5.03
C THR A 100 9.12 2.62 -4.33
N PHE A 101 8.52 1.72 -5.09
CA PHE A 101 7.69 0.63 -4.54
C PHE A 101 8.51 -0.65 -4.41
N LEU A 102 8.45 -1.26 -3.23
CA LEU A 102 9.02 -2.58 -2.97
C LEU A 102 7.88 -3.56 -2.70
N HIS A 103 7.71 -4.56 -3.57
CA HIS A 103 6.66 -5.56 -3.45
C HIS A 103 7.22 -6.88 -2.90
N CYS A 104 6.82 -7.24 -1.68
CA CYS A 104 7.17 -8.53 -1.09
C CYS A 104 6.26 -9.64 -1.63
N VAL A 105 6.83 -10.54 -2.44
CA VAL A 105 6.17 -11.76 -2.91
C VAL A 105 6.67 -12.95 -2.08
N ARG A 106 5.73 -13.72 -1.55
CA ARG A 106 5.97 -14.98 -0.85
C ARG A 106 5.00 -16.02 -1.39
N ASN A 107 5.36 -17.30 -1.31
CA ASN A 107 4.48 -18.41 -1.68
C ASN A 107 3.04 -18.19 -1.16
N SER A 108 2.06 -18.44 -2.03
CA SER A 108 0.66 -18.14 -1.77
C SER A 108 0.10 -18.95 -0.60
N LEU A 109 0.40 -20.26 -0.53
CA LEU A 109 -0.04 -21.12 0.57
C LEU A 109 0.54 -20.66 1.90
N ASP A 110 1.85 -20.38 1.95
CA ASP A 110 2.52 -19.85 3.13
C ASP A 110 1.87 -18.55 3.62
N THR A 111 1.59 -17.64 2.69
CA THR A 111 1.03 -16.32 3.00
C THR A 111 -0.40 -16.47 3.52
N CYS A 112 -1.25 -17.22 2.81
CA CYS A 112 -2.64 -17.42 3.21
C CYS A 112 -2.75 -18.15 4.55
N VAL A 113 -2.04 -19.27 4.74
CA VAL A 113 -2.05 -20.01 6.00
C VAL A 113 -1.52 -19.16 7.15
N SER A 114 -0.47 -18.36 6.94
CA SER A 114 0.01 -17.45 7.97
C SER A 114 -0.98 -16.34 8.31
N ASN A 115 -1.79 -15.86 7.37
CA ASN A 115 -2.86 -14.89 7.66
C ASN A 115 -3.99 -15.55 8.44
N TYR A 116 -4.38 -16.77 8.08
CA TYR A 116 -5.47 -17.51 8.72
C TYR A 116 -5.28 -17.71 10.22
N PHE A 117 -4.06 -17.99 10.66
CA PHE A 117 -3.75 -18.17 12.08
C PHE A 117 -3.43 -16.87 12.82
N GLN A 118 -3.38 -15.72 12.14
CA GLN A 118 -3.04 -14.45 12.75
C GLN A 118 -4.30 -13.73 13.23
N HIS A 119 -4.30 -13.31 14.49
CA HIS A 119 -5.33 -12.39 14.98
C HIS A 119 -5.00 -10.96 14.53
N PHE A 120 -5.84 -10.41 13.65
CA PHE A 120 -5.73 -9.05 13.14
C PHE A 120 -6.71 -8.10 13.85
N PRO A 121 -6.37 -6.79 13.93
CA PRO A 121 -7.35 -5.76 14.20
C PRO A 121 -8.50 -5.79 13.17
N PRO A 122 -9.66 -5.18 13.47
CA PRO A 122 -10.77 -5.09 12.52
C PRO A 122 -10.35 -4.53 11.16
N GLY A 123 -10.95 -5.04 10.07
CA GLY A 123 -10.71 -4.57 8.70
C GLY A 123 -9.96 -5.56 7.79
N LEU A 124 -9.67 -6.78 8.27
CA LEU A 124 -9.06 -7.86 7.49
C LEU A 124 -9.88 -9.15 7.61
N ASP A 125 -11.21 -9.04 7.46
CA ASP A 125 -12.13 -10.15 7.72
C ASP A 125 -11.90 -11.35 6.78
N TYR A 126 -11.43 -11.06 5.56
CA TYR A 126 -11.02 -12.08 4.59
C TYR A 126 -9.98 -13.06 5.16
N ALA A 127 -9.21 -12.67 6.18
CA ALA A 127 -8.16 -13.49 6.74
C ALA A 127 -8.69 -14.73 7.47
N TYR A 128 -9.96 -14.76 7.86
CA TYR A 128 -10.54 -15.83 8.68
C TYR A 128 -11.30 -16.88 7.88
N ASP A 129 -11.29 -16.79 6.55
CA ASP A 129 -11.82 -17.79 5.63
C ASP A 129 -10.77 -18.14 4.56
N LEU A 130 -10.50 -19.44 4.38
CA LEU A 130 -9.44 -19.89 3.48
C LEU A 130 -9.79 -19.68 1.99
N GLU A 131 -11.07 -19.70 1.64
CA GLU A 131 -11.53 -19.43 0.28
C GLU A 131 -11.42 -17.93 -0.02
N GLU A 132 -11.84 -17.07 0.89
CA GLU A 132 -11.67 -15.62 0.76
C GLU A 132 -10.20 -15.21 0.70
N LEU A 133 -9.34 -15.82 1.51
CA LEU A 133 -7.88 -15.63 1.45
C LEU A 133 -7.32 -15.94 0.07
N GLY A 134 -7.70 -17.09 -0.51
CA GLY A 134 -7.27 -17.50 -1.85
C GLY A 134 -7.73 -16.51 -2.92
N ARG A 135 -9.00 -16.10 -2.86
CA ARG A 135 -9.56 -15.08 -3.76
C ARG A 135 -8.85 -13.74 -3.62
N TYR A 136 -8.62 -13.29 -2.39
CA TYR A 136 -7.94 -12.04 -2.12
C TYR A 136 -6.49 -12.04 -2.61
N TYR A 137 -5.76 -13.13 -2.40
CA TYR A 137 -4.39 -13.27 -2.89
C TYR A 137 -4.32 -13.20 -4.43
N ALA A 138 -5.29 -13.81 -5.13
CA ALA A 138 -5.37 -13.78 -6.60
C ALA A 138 -5.68 -12.39 -7.19
N LEU A 139 -6.15 -11.43 -6.38
CA LEU A 139 -6.29 -10.03 -6.82
C LEU A 139 -4.94 -9.27 -6.80
N LEU A 140 -3.93 -9.80 -6.13
CA LEU A 140 -2.64 -9.13 -5.97
C LEU A 140 -1.81 -9.19 -7.26
N PRO A 141 -1.10 -8.12 -7.62
CA PRO A 141 -0.20 -8.15 -8.77
C PRO A 141 0.94 -9.16 -8.60
N GLY A 142 1.36 -9.83 -9.68
CA GLY A 142 2.61 -10.61 -9.70
C GLY A 142 2.57 -11.98 -9.00
N HIS A 143 1.42 -12.67 -8.99
CA HIS A 143 1.31 -14.05 -8.50
C HIS A 143 1.37 -15.08 -9.64
N ASP A 144 1.96 -16.25 -9.36
CA ASP A 144 2.21 -17.36 -10.32
C ASP A 144 0.96 -18.24 -10.62
N GLY A 145 -0.26 -17.74 -10.39
CA GLY A 145 -1.51 -18.51 -10.56
C GLY A 145 -2.23 -18.23 -11.90
N PRO A 146 -3.09 -19.14 -12.39
CA PRO A 146 -3.88 -18.86 -13.58
C PRO A 146 -4.77 -17.64 -13.31
N LEU A 147 -4.63 -16.63 -14.16
CA LEU A 147 -5.43 -15.42 -14.17
C LEU A 147 -6.90 -15.78 -14.05
N VAL A 148 -7.61 -15.15 -13.10
CA VAL A 148 -9.06 -15.07 -13.19
C VAL A 148 -9.39 -14.53 -14.58
N PRO A 149 -10.21 -15.21 -15.41
CA PRO A 149 -10.50 -14.74 -16.75
C PRO A 149 -11.06 -13.31 -16.71
N GLY A 150 -10.32 -12.35 -17.27
CA GLY A 150 -10.74 -10.95 -17.35
C GLY A 150 -9.88 -9.94 -16.56
N THR A 151 -8.87 -10.37 -15.79
CA THR A 151 -7.92 -9.43 -15.18
C THR A 151 -6.68 -9.25 -16.05
N THR A 152 -6.59 -8.10 -16.71
CA THR A 152 -5.38 -7.70 -17.43
C THR A 152 -4.25 -7.51 -16.42
N PRO A 153 -3.05 -8.07 -16.63
CA PRO A 153 -1.89 -7.74 -15.81
C PRO A 153 -1.63 -6.24 -15.95
N ALA A 154 -1.72 -5.49 -14.85
CA ALA A 154 -1.16 -4.16 -14.80
C ALA A 154 0.35 -4.31 -15.06
N ALA A 155 0.79 -3.89 -16.25
CA ALA A 155 2.20 -3.82 -16.59
C ALA A 155 2.85 -2.84 -15.61
N TRP A 156 3.62 -3.36 -14.65
CA TRP A 156 4.38 -2.51 -13.75
C TRP A 156 5.67 -2.09 -14.44
N PHE A 157 5.83 -0.78 -14.57
CA PHE A 157 7.00 -0.11 -15.12
C PHE A 157 8.26 -0.61 -14.40
N GLY A 158 9.10 -1.32 -15.16
CA GLY A 158 10.46 -1.61 -14.74
C GLY A 158 11.20 -0.31 -14.53
N CYS A 159 11.55 -0.02 -13.28
CA CYS A 159 12.56 0.98 -12.97
C CYS A 159 13.92 0.42 -13.44
N PRO A 160 14.59 1.02 -14.42
CA PRO A 160 15.96 0.63 -14.74
C PRO A 160 16.86 1.11 -13.60
N LEU A 161 17.66 0.20 -13.07
CA LEU A 161 18.78 0.49 -12.15
C LEU A 161 19.79 1.43 -12.81
#